data_AF-A0A502F0C8-F1
#
_entry.id   AF-A0A502F0C8-F1
#
_cell.length_a   1.000
_cell.length_b   1.000
_cell.length_c   1.000
_cell.angle_alpha   90.00
_cell.angle_beta   90.00
_cell.angle_gamma   90.00
#
_symmetry.space_group_name_H-M   'P 1'
#
loop_
_entity.id
_entity.type
_entity.pdbx_description
1 polymer ?
#
loop_
_entity_poly.entity_id
_entity_poly.type
_entity_poly.pdbx_seq_one_letter_code
_entity_poly.pdbx_strand_id
1 'polypeptide(L)'
;METNYSNTERYYQAQKKVDEIKKFYQHLTVYVLCNPIVIAVNLMTSPGYLYFWYCLLGWGIPIVLHGLKAFDCFPFFNKEWEEQKIREIIDKEESKKQIWK
;
A
#
# COMPACT_ATOMS: atom_id res chain seq x y z
N MET A 1 20.66 28.21 2.00
CA MET A 1 19.96 27.57 3.14
C MET A 1 19.09 26.39 2.65
N GLU A 2 19.57 25.56 1.72
CA GLU A 2 18.76 24.48 1.09
C GLU A 2 18.94 23.10 1.73
N THR A 3 19.99 22.93 2.56
CA THR A 3 20.39 21.62 3.09
C THR A 3 19.52 21.09 4.24
N ASN A 4 18.89 21.97 5.03
CA ASN A 4 18.13 21.55 6.21
C ASN A 4 16.72 21.02 5.85
N TYR A 5 16.06 21.67 4.87
CA TYR A 5 14.74 21.26 4.36
C TYR A 5 14.80 19.92 3.62
N SER A 6 15.83 19.70 2.79
CA SER A 6 16.03 18.44 2.07
C SER A 6 16.22 17.24 3.02
N ASN A 7 16.99 17.41 4.10
CA ASN A 7 17.19 16.35 5.08
C ASN A 7 15.93 16.06 5.91
N THR A 8 15.16 17.09 6.24
CA THR A 8 13.89 16.93 6.97
C THR A 8 12.87 16.17 6.13
N GLU A 9 12.75 16.50 4.84
CA GLU A 9 11.84 15.82 3.92
C GLU A 9 12.23 14.35 3.75
N ARG A 10 13.52 14.06 3.52
CA ARG A 10 14.01 12.67 3.42
C ARG A 10 13.73 11.86 4.68
N TYR A 11 13.92 12.47 5.84
CA TYR A 11 13.65 11.84 7.13
C TYR A 11 12.15 11.54 7.30
N TYR A 12 11.28 12.50 6.96
CA TYR A 12 9.83 12.33 7.00
C TYR A 12 9.35 11.20 6.07
N GLN A 13 9.86 11.14 4.84
CA GLN A 13 9.53 10.07 3.90
C GLN A 13 10.00 8.69 4.41
N ALA A 14 11.20 8.61 4.97
CA ALA A 14 11.70 7.39 5.59
C ALA A 14 10.83 6.96 6.79
N GLN A 15 10.44 7.89 7.65
CA GLN A 15 9.55 7.61 8.79
C GLN A 15 8.18 7.10 8.34
N LYS A 16 7.58 7.75 7.33
CA LYS A 16 6.31 7.32 6.73
C LYS A 16 6.41 5.90 6.16
N LYS A 17 7.53 5.58 5.51
CA LYS A 17 7.77 4.23 4.96
C LYS A 17 7.85 3.17 6.06
N VAL A 18 8.56 3.46 7.16
CA VAL A 18 8.62 2.58 8.33
C VAL A 18 7.25 2.37 8.96
N ASP A 19 6.44 3.42 9.07
CA ASP A 19 5.08 3.33 9.60
C ASP A 19 4.16 2.46 8.72
N GLU A 20 4.24 2.60 7.40
CA GLU A 20 3.51 1.74 6.45
C GLU A 20 3.90 0.26 6.56
N ILE A 21 5.20 -0.03 6.67
CA ILE A 21 5.70 -1.40 6.89
C ILE A 21 5.20 -1.96 8.23
N LYS A 22 5.23 -1.16 9.30
CA LYS A 22 4.73 -1.56 10.62
C LYS A 22 3.23 -1.89 10.58
N LYS A 23 2.43 -1.04 9.95
CA LYS A 23 0.98 -1.25 9.77
C LYS A 23 0.69 -2.52 8.96
N PHE A 24 1.46 -2.75 7.89
CA PHE A 24 1.37 -3.99 7.12
C PHE A 24 1.59 -5.22 8.01
N TYR A 25 2.66 -5.24 8.83
CA TYR A 25 2.92 -6.37 9.73
C TYR A 25 1.83 -6.56 10.79
N GLN A 26 1.24 -5.47 11.29
CA GLN A 26 0.10 -5.57 12.21
C GLN A 26 -1.09 -6.29 11.55
N HIS A 27 -1.48 -5.86 10.35
CA HIS A 27 -2.58 -6.49 9.61
C HIS A 27 -2.26 -7.94 9.21
N LEU A 28 -1.04 -8.20 8.74
CA LEU A 28 -0.60 -9.55 8.39
C LEU A 28 -0.60 -10.49 9.60
N THR A 29 -0.15 -10.01 10.77
CA THR A 29 -0.14 -10.81 12.00
C THR A 29 -1.55 -11.22 12.40
N VAL A 30 -2.49 -10.28 12.43
CA VAL A 30 -3.90 -10.57 12.74
C VAL A 30 -4.46 -11.57 11.73
N TYR A 31 -4.17 -11.39 10.43
CA TYR A 31 -4.61 -12.31 9.38
C TYR A 31 -4.08 -13.73 9.62
N VAL A 32 -2.78 -13.90 9.88
CA VAL A 32 -2.17 -15.23 10.09
C VAL A 32 -2.69 -15.90 11.36
N LEU A 33 -3.01 -15.14 12.41
CA LEU A 33 -3.53 -15.71 13.66
C LEU A 33 -5.02 -16.06 13.59
N CYS A 34 -5.84 -15.24 12.93
CA CYS A 34 -7.28 -15.44 12.88
C CYS A 34 -7.73 -16.45 11.81
N ASN A 35 -7.08 -16.50 10.64
CA ASN A 35 -7.51 -17.42 9.56
C ASN A 35 -7.46 -18.91 9.94
N PRO A 36 -6.45 -19.43 10.67
CA PRO A 36 -6.45 -20.82 11.14
C PRO A 36 -7.68 -21.15 11.99
N ILE A 37 -8.13 -20.21 12.82
CA ILE A 37 -9.33 -20.38 13.65
C ILE A 37 -10.57 -20.49 12.75
N VAL A 38 -10.70 -19.60 11.75
CA VAL A 38 -11.81 -19.63 10.80
C VAL A 38 -11.83 -20.93 10.00
N ILE A 39 -10.67 -21.37 9.52
CA ILE A 39 -10.51 -22.64 8.78
C ILE A 39 -10.92 -23.81 9.66
N ALA A 40 -10.41 -23.88 10.90
CA ALA A 40 -10.72 -24.96 11.83
C ALA A 40 -12.22 -25.02 12.14
N VAL A 41 -12.85 -23.88 12.46
CA VAL A 41 -14.29 -23.81 12.72
C VAL A 41 -15.10 -24.26 11.50
N ASN A 42 -14.74 -23.81 10.30
CA ASN A 42 -15.46 -24.21 9.09
C ASN A 42 -15.35 -25.71 8.84
N LEU A 43 -14.15 -26.30 8.96
CA LEU A 43 -13.95 -27.73 8.75
C LEU A 43 -14.65 -28.59 9.82
N MET A 44 -14.77 -28.09 11.05
CA MET A 44 -15.48 -28.79 12.13
C MET A 44 -17.01 -28.72 12.01
N THR A 45 -17.54 -27.58 11.54
CA THR A 45 -18.99 -27.33 11.52
C THR A 45 -19.65 -27.72 10.20
N SER A 46 -18.98 -27.43 9.09
CA SER A 46 -19.52 -27.58 7.74
C SER A 46 -18.43 -28.00 6.75
N PRO A 47 -17.84 -29.20 6.89
CA PRO A 47 -16.74 -29.65 6.03
C PRO A 47 -17.14 -29.75 4.54
N GLY A 48 -18.43 -29.92 4.24
CA GLY A 48 -18.95 -29.94 2.87
C GLY A 48 -19.12 -28.57 2.21
N TYR A 49 -18.96 -27.48 2.95
CA TYR A 49 -19.10 -26.12 2.43
C TYR A 49 -17.98 -25.21 2.97
N LEU A 50 -16.95 -24.99 2.16
CA LEU A 50 -15.72 -24.31 2.52
C LEU A 50 -15.86 -22.77 2.48
N TYR A 51 -16.75 -22.21 3.30
CA TYR A 51 -16.97 -20.76 3.35
C TYR A 51 -15.75 -19.96 3.80
N PHE A 52 -14.75 -20.59 4.42
CA PHE A 52 -13.52 -19.91 4.83
C PHE A 52 -12.85 -19.18 3.66
N TRP A 53 -13.00 -19.66 2.41
CA TRP A 53 -12.44 -18.99 1.22
C TRP A 53 -12.94 -17.57 1.06
N TYR A 54 -14.23 -17.32 1.30
CA TYR A 54 -14.79 -15.96 1.21
C TYR A 54 -14.21 -15.06 2.29
N CYS A 55 -14.02 -15.58 3.50
CA CYS A 55 -13.32 -14.86 4.56
C CYS A 55 -11.88 -14.56 4.11
N LEU A 56 -11.07 -15.58 3.83
CA LEU A 56 -9.65 -15.47 3.46
C LEU A 56 -9.39 -14.52 2.29
N LEU A 57 -10.18 -14.61 1.23
CA LEU A 57 -10.01 -13.78 0.03
C LEU A 57 -10.52 -12.35 0.25
N GLY A 58 -11.64 -12.17 0.96
CA GLY A 58 -12.23 -10.84 1.18
C GLY A 58 -11.28 -9.85 1.85
N TRP A 59 -10.65 -10.26 2.96
CA TRP A 59 -9.66 -9.44 3.65
C TRP A 59 -8.20 -9.70 3.27
N GLY A 60 -7.92 -10.80 2.56
CA GLY A 60 -6.57 -11.10 2.06
C GLY A 60 -6.14 -10.13 0.96
N ILE A 61 -7.06 -9.73 0.09
CA ILE A 61 -6.78 -8.81 -1.02
C ILE A 61 -6.25 -7.45 -0.52
N PRO A 62 -6.92 -6.74 0.41
CA PRO A 62 -6.38 -5.49 0.97
C PRO A 62 -5.01 -5.64 1.63
N ILE A 63 -4.72 -6.77 2.29
CA ILE A 63 -3.42 -7.01 2.92
C ILE A 63 -2.32 -7.17 1.88
N VAL A 64 -2.60 -7.90 0.79
CA VAL A 64 -1.66 -8.03 -0.33
C VAL A 64 -1.39 -6.66 -0.95
N LEU A 65 -2.43 -5.86 -1.19
CA LEU A 65 -2.30 -4.49 -1.72
C LEU A 65 -1.49 -3.59 -0.78
N HIS A 66 -1.71 -3.68 0.53
CA HIS A 66 -0.91 -2.96 1.53
C HIS A 66 0.55 -3.40 1.45
N GLY A 67 0.82 -4.71 1.38
CA GLY A 67 2.17 -5.23 1.24
C GLY A 67 2.89 -4.71 0.00
N LEU A 68 2.24 -4.74 -1.17
CA LEU A 68 2.80 -4.19 -2.40
C LEU A 68 3.16 -2.71 -2.26
N LYS A 69 2.33 -1.92 -1.56
CA LYS A 69 2.61 -0.50 -1.27
C LYS A 69 3.74 -0.33 -0.24
N ALA A 70 3.72 -1.12 0.83
CA ALA A 70 4.71 -1.06 1.90
C ALA A 70 6.11 -1.41 1.44
N PHE A 71 6.26 -2.26 0.41
CA PHE A 71 7.55 -2.68 -0.13
C PHE A 71 7.88 -2.09 -1.51
N ASP A 72 7.10 -1.12 -2.02
CA ASP A 72 7.28 -0.53 -3.36
C ASP A 72 7.35 -1.59 -4.47
N CYS A 73 6.63 -2.70 -4.30
CA CYS A 73 6.67 -3.84 -5.20
C CYS A 73 5.63 -3.73 -6.32
N PHE A 74 4.99 -2.56 -6.48
CA PHE A 74 4.08 -2.33 -7.59
C PHE A 74 4.88 -2.24 -8.90
N PRO A 75 4.70 -3.17 -9.86
CA PRO A 75 5.45 -3.16 -11.10
C PRO A 75 5.12 -1.95 -12.00
N PHE A 76 4.01 -1.25 -11.74
CA PHE A 76 3.52 -0.13 -12.57
C PHE A 76 3.64 1.25 -11.90
N PHE A 77 3.78 1.33 -10.58
CA PHE A 77 3.75 2.61 -9.82
C PHE A 77 5.03 2.78 -9.01
N ASN A 78 6.17 2.73 -9.70
CA ASN A 78 7.46 2.97 -9.09
C ASN A 78 7.74 4.48 -8.96
N LYS A 79 8.82 4.84 -8.27
CA LYS A 79 9.22 6.23 -8.05
C LYS A 79 9.46 7.00 -9.36
N GLU A 80 9.94 6.30 -10.39
CA GLU A 80 10.18 6.89 -11.71
C GLU A 80 8.86 7.29 -12.39
N TRP A 81 7.84 6.43 -12.32
CA TRP A 81 6.49 6.75 -12.78
C TRP A 81 5.90 7.94 -12.03
N GLU A 82 6.10 8.00 -10.70
CA GLU A 82 5.63 9.12 -9.87
C GLU A 82 6.30 10.43 -10.29
N GLU A 83 7.62 10.44 -10.48
CA GLU A 83 8.37 11.61 -10.94
C GLU A 83 7.94 12.05 -12.35
N GLN A 84 7.72 11.10 -13.28
CA GLN A 84 7.21 11.40 -14.61
C GLN A 84 5.82 12.04 -14.55
N LYS A 85 4.92 11.50 -13.71
CA LYS A 85 3.55 12.01 -13.61
C LYS A 85 3.50 13.40 -12.97
N ILE A 86 4.35 13.67 -11.98
CA ILE A 86 4.49 15.00 -11.36
C ILE A 86 4.92 16.02 -12.43
N ARG A 87 5.95 15.71 -13.22
CA ARG A 87 6.41 16.59 -14.31
C ARG A 87 5.31 16.87 -15.32
N GLU A 88 4.59 15.84 -15.77
CA GLU A 88 3.48 16.00 -16.71
C GLU A 88 2.38 16.93 -16.18
N ILE A 89 2.08 16.88 -14.88
CA ILE A 89 1.09 17.75 -14.25
C ILE A 89 1.58 19.20 -14.19
N ILE A 90 2.83 19.42 -13.78
CA ILE A 90 3.45 20.76 -13.72
C ILE A 90 3.48 21.41 -15.11
N ASP A 91 3.94 20.67 -16.13
CA ASP A 91 4.02 21.15 -17.50
C ASP A 91 2.63 21.51 -18.06
N LYS A 92 1.59 20.74 -17.69
CA LYS A 92 0.20 21.04 -18.05
C LYS A 92 -0.34 22.31 -17.37
N GLU A 93 0.07 22.58 -16.13
CA GLU A 93 -0.30 23.81 -15.44
C GLU A 93 0.40 25.04 -16.01
N GLU A 94 1.69 24.92 -16.34
CA GLU A 94 2.47 26.01 -16.96
C GLU A 94 1.98 26.34 -18.37
N SER A 95 1.73 25.32 -19.21
CA SER A 95 1.16 25.51 -20.55
C SER A 95 -0.23 26.13 -20.52
N LYS A 96 -1.10 25.73 -19.58
CA LYS A 96 -2.37 26.43 -19.34
C LYS A 96 -2.15 27.90 -19.01
N LYS A 97 -1.28 28.23 -18.05
CA LYS A 97 -0.99 29.64 -17.67
C LYS A 97 -0.48 30.49 -18.84
N GLN A 98 0.25 29.90 -19.79
CA GLN A 98 0.70 30.61 -20.99
C GLN A 98 -0.43 30.87 -22.00
N ILE A 99 -1.43 29.99 -22.09
CA ILE A 99 -2.58 30.16 -22.98
C ILE A 99 -3.53 31.28 -22.49
N TRP A 100 -3.59 31.52 -21.18
CA TRP A 100 -4.43 32.57 -20.56
C TRP A 100 -3.73 33.92 -20.39
N LYS A 101 -2.54 34.11 -20.97
CA LYS A 101 -1.80 35.38 -21.01
C LYS A 101 -1.74 35.92 -22.43
#